data_AF-A0A371LR32-F1
#
_entry.id   AF-A0A371LR32-F1
#
_cell.length_a   1.000
_cell.length_b   1.000
_cell.length_c   1.000
_cell.angle_alpha   90.00
_cell.angle_beta   90.00
_cell.angle_gamma   90.00
#
_symmetry.space_group_name_H-M   'P 1'
#
loop_
_entity.id
_entity.type
_entity.pdbx_description
1 polymer ?
#
loop_
_entity_poly.entity_id
_entity_poly.type
_entity_poly.pdbx_seq_one_letter_code
_entity_poly.pdbx_strand_id
1 'polypeptide(L)'
;GNNLVNIAMSSIATGLLALYLSQGQAVAIATFGITAIVLLFGESAPKSYAVEHTESWALRISKPLKAAEKVLLPLILLFDYLTRVVNKITGGRSAIETSYVTREEIQDIIETGEREGVLDEDEREMLQRTLRFNDTIAKEVMTPRL
;
A
#
# COMPACT_ATOMS: atom_id res chain seq x y z
N GLY A 1 9.01 -7.21 -14.27
CA GLY A 1 10.43 -7.20 -13.85
C GLY A 1 10.77 -8.45 -13.07
N ASN A 2 10.24 -8.60 -11.85
CA ASN A 2 10.60 -9.66 -10.89
C ASN A 2 10.56 -11.07 -11.48
N ASN A 3 9.45 -11.46 -12.15
CA ASN A 3 9.32 -12.81 -12.71
C ASN A 3 10.36 -13.15 -13.78
N LEU A 4 10.77 -12.18 -14.61
CA LEU A 4 11.77 -12.42 -15.64
C LEU A 4 13.13 -12.73 -15.02
N VAL A 5 13.51 -11.96 -13.98
CA VAL A 5 14.77 -12.16 -13.25
C VAL A 5 14.73 -13.48 -12.49
N ASN A 6 13.62 -13.82 -11.84
CA ASN A 6 13.47 -15.08 -11.10
C ASN A 6 13.54 -16.30 -12.01
N ILE A 7 12.87 -16.25 -13.16
CA ILE A 7 12.92 -17.34 -14.16
C ILE A 7 14.34 -17.45 -14.72
N ALA A 8 14.98 -16.34 -15.09
CA ALA A 8 16.35 -16.36 -15.61
C ALA A 8 17.35 -16.92 -14.58
N MET A 9 17.28 -16.48 -13.32
CA MET A 9 18.13 -16.95 -12.22
C MET A 9 17.95 -18.45 -12.00
N SER A 10 16.71 -18.93 -11.89
CA SER A 10 16.41 -20.35 -11.69
C SER A 10 16.83 -21.21 -12.88
N SER A 11 16.60 -20.75 -14.12
CA SER A 11 17.00 -21.47 -15.33
C SER A 11 18.52 -21.54 -15.49
N ILE A 12 19.24 -20.44 -15.26
CA ILE A 12 20.71 -20.40 -15.33
C ILE A 12 21.33 -21.27 -14.23
N ALA A 13 20.84 -21.16 -13.00
CA ALA A 13 21.33 -21.94 -11.88
C ALA A 13 21.09 -23.43 -12.06
N THR A 14 19.90 -23.83 -12.51
CA THR A 14 19.59 -25.23 -12.82
C THR A 14 20.49 -25.74 -13.94
N GLY A 15 20.68 -24.95 -15.00
CA GLY A 15 21.56 -25.29 -16.12
C GLY A 15 23.03 -25.46 -15.70
N LEU A 16 23.55 -24.57 -14.85
CA LEU A 16 24.92 -24.67 -14.34
C LEU A 16 25.10 -25.85 -13.39
N LEU A 17 24.16 -26.07 -12.45
CA LEU A 17 24.23 -27.17 -11.51
C LEU A 17 24.11 -28.54 -12.21
N ALA A 18 23.36 -28.62 -13.30
CA ALA A 18 23.25 -29.84 -14.10
C ALA A 18 24.57 -30.25 -14.79
N LEU A 19 25.56 -29.36 -14.90
CA LEU A 19 26.88 -29.70 -15.44
C LEU A 19 27.78 -30.42 -14.42
N TYR A 20 27.50 -30.26 -13.13
CA TYR A 20 28.34 -30.77 -12.03
C TYR A 20 27.66 -31.81 -11.15
N LEU A 21 26.32 -31.91 -11.20
CA LEU A 21 25.51 -32.77 -10.33
C LEU A 21 24.57 -33.67 -11.14
N SER A 22 24.06 -34.71 -10.48
CA SER A 22 22.97 -35.52 -11.05
C SER A 22 21.71 -34.67 -11.26
N GLN A 23 20.93 -35.00 -12.28
CA GLN A 23 19.78 -34.19 -12.72
C GLN A 23 18.77 -33.90 -11.59
N GLY A 24 18.48 -34.90 -10.74
CA GLY A 24 17.57 -34.73 -9.61
C GLY A 24 18.13 -33.84 -8.50
N GLN A 25 19.42 -33.95 -8.19
CA GLN A 25 20.07 -33.11 -7.18
C GLN A 25 20.22 -31.66 -7.66
N ALA A 26 20.57 -31.47 -8.93
CA ALA A 26 20.67 -30.15 -9.55
C ALA A 26 19.34 -29.38 -9.48
N VAL A 27 18.22 -30.04 -9.83
CA VAL A 27 16.89 -29.43 -9.78
C VAL A 27 16.48 -29.12 -8.34
N ALA A 28 16.70 -30.04 -7.40
CA ALA A 28 16.34 -29.83 -6.00
C ALA A 28 17.13 -28.66 -5.38
N ILE A 29 18.45 -28.65 -5.57
CA ILE A 29 19.32 -27.59 -5.04
C ILE A 29 19.03 -26.25 -5.70
N ALA A 30 18.82 -26.21 -7.03
CA ALA A 30 18.46 -24.99 -7.71
C ALA A 30 17.11 -24.44 -7.21
N THR A 31 16.11 -25.30 -7.08
CA THR A 31 14.77 -24.89 -6.64
C THR A 31 14.79 -24.31 -5.23
N PHE A 32 15.34 -25.03 -4.25
CA PHE A 32 15.36 -24.55 -2.87
C PHE A 32 16.38 -23.41 -2.66
N GLY A 33 17.57 -23.55 -3.24
CA GLY A 33 18.66 -22.59 -3.07
C GLY A 33 18.37 -21.25 -3.73
N ILE A 34 17.97 -21.24 -5.00
CA ILE A 34 17.64 -19.99 -5.70
C ILE A 34 16.40 -19.34 -5.13
N THR A 35 15.37 -20.12 -4.76
CA THR A 35 14.19 -19.54 -4.10
C THR A 35 14.58 -18.85 -2.80
N ALA A 36 15.40 -19.46 -1.95
CA ALA A 36 15.86 -18.84 -0.71
C ALA A 36 16.67 -17.55 -0.99
N ILE A 37 17.60 -17.59 -1.95
CA ILE A 37 18.44 -16.43 -2.30
C ILE A 37 17.58 -15.29 -2.87
N VAL A 38 16.68 -15.58 -3.80
CA VAL A 38 15.80 -14.59 -4.44
C VAL A 38 14.85 -13.99 -3.42
N LEU A 39 14.21 -14.83 -2.58
CA LEU A 39 13.32 -14.32 -1.55
C LEU A 39 14.07 -13.43 -0.57
N LEU A 40 15.26 -13.83 -0.13
CA LEU A 40 16.00 -13.05 0.86
C LEU A 40 16.55 -11.75 0.25
N PHE A 41 17.31 -11.84 -0.85
CA PHE A 41 18.08 -10.71 -1.39
C PHE A 41 17.41 -9.98 -2.55
N GLY A 42 16.53 -10.66 -3.30
CA GLY A 42 15.86 -10.07 -4.46
C GLY A 42 14.50 -9.45 -4.12
N GLU A 43 13.83 -9.97 -3.09
CA GLU A 43 12.45 -9.60 -2.79
C GLU A 43 12.26 -9.05 -1.39
N SER A 44 12.41 -9.86 -0.35
CA SER A 44 12.05 -9.51 1.03
C SER A 44 12.96 -8.43 1.62
N ALA A 45 14.29 -8.57 1.54
CA ALA A 45 15.19 -7.57 2.13
C ALA A 45 15.12 -6.20 1.42
N PRO A 46 15.13 -6.12 0.07
CA PRO A 46 14.98 -4.83 -0.62
C PRO A 46 13.62 -4.18 -0.36
N LYS A 47 12.54 -4.97 -0.34
CA LYS A 47 11.21 -4.44 0.00
C LYS A 47 11.15 -3.91 1.43
N SER A 48 11.67 -4.66 2.39
CA SER A 48 11.73 -4.24 3.79
C SER A 48 12.51 -2.94 3.95
N TYR A 49 13.67 -2.84 3.30
CA TYR A 49 14.48 -1.61 3.31
C TYR A 49 13.77 -0.42 2.67
N ALA A 50 13.06 -0.66 1.57
CA ALA A 50 12.27 0.38 0.90
C ALA A 50 11.11 0.88 1.76
N VAL A 51 10.46 -0.01 2.51
CA VAL A 51 9.38 0.35 3.46
C VAL A 51 9.92 1.18 4.62
N GLU A 52 11.06 0.79 5.20
CA GLU A 52 11.67 1.53 6.30
C GLU A 52 12.16 2.93 5.87
N HIS A 53 12.56 3.09 4.61
CA HIS A 53 13.04 4.36 4.04
C HIS A 53 12.04 4.97 3.05
N THR A 54 10.75 4.82 3.32
CA THR A 54 9.66 5.20 2.38
C THR A 54 9.78 6.65 1.92
N GLU A 55 10.15 7.59 2.79
CA GLU A 55 10.23 9.01 2.44
C GLU A 55 11.32 9.31 1.39
N SER A 56 12.51 8.74 1.55
CA SER A 56 13.62 8.91 0.60
C SER A 56 13.30 8.29 -0.76
N TRP A 57 12.70 7.09 -0.74
CA TRP A 57 12.26 6.38 -1.94
C TRP A 57 11.10 7.10 -2.63
N ALA A 58 10.14 7.62 -1.89
CA ALA A 58 9.03 8.41 -2.39
C ALA A 58 9.53 9.67 -3.10
N LEU A 59 10.47 10.41 -2.50
CA LEU A 59 11.06 11.59 -3.13
C LEU A 59 11.81 11.23 -4.44
N ARG A 60 12.54 10.12 -4.45
CA ARG A 60 13.26 9.66 -5.65
C ARG A 60 12.33 9.21 -6.77
N ILE A 61 11.23 8.51 -6.44
CA ILE A 61 10.25 8.00 -7.41
C ILE A 61 9.23 9.08 -7.82
N SER A 62 9.04 10.13 -7.02
CA SER A 62 8.10 11.22 -7.32
C SER A 62 8.37 11.89 -8.66
N LYS A 63 9.63 12.09 -9.04
CA LYS A 63 10.03 12.74 -10.30
C LYS A 63 9.65 11.93 -11.54
N PRO A 64 10.05 10.64 -11.67
CA PRO A 64 9.62 9.82 -12.79
C PRO A 64 8.10 9.60 -12.81
N LEU A 65 7.47 9.49 -11.63
CA LEU A 65 6.01 9.37 -11.55
C LEU A 65 5.29 10.61 -12.10
N LYS A 66 5.72 11.82 -11.72
CA LYS A 66 5.19 13.08 -12.28
C LYS A 66 5.42 13.21 -13.79
N ALA A 67 6.54 12.68 -14.29
CA ALA A 67 6.78 12.64 -15.73
C ALA A 67 5.79 11.71 -16.44
N ALA A 68 5.55 10.51 -15.88
CA ALA A 68 4.56 9.57 -16.39
C ALA A 68 3.14 10.15 -16.32
N GLU A 69 2.80 10.78 -15.21
CA GLU A 69 1.53 11.51 -15.03
C GLU A 69 1.35 12.55 -16.13
N LYS A 70 2.36 13.39 -16.41
CA LYS A 70 2.28 14.41 -17.46
C LYS A 70 2.05 13.83 -18.86
N VAL A 71 2.65 12.67 -19.15
CA VAL A 71 2.45 11.96 -20.42
C VAL A 71 1.06 11.34 -20.51
N LEU A 72 0.55 10.81 -19.40
CA LEU A 72 -0.77 10.17 -19.32
C LEU A 72 -1.91 11.17 -19.11
N LEU A 73 -1.62 12.40 -18.69
CA LEU A 73 -2.58 13.48 -18.44
C LEU A 73 -3.60 13.68 -19.58
N PRO A 74 -3.21 13.79 -20.87
CA PRO A 74 -4.18 13.93 -21.96
C PRO A 74 -5.13 12.74 -22.05
N LEU A 75 -4.65 11.52 -21.75
CA LEU A 75 -5.47 10.31 -21.75
C LEU A 75 -6.44 10.32 -20.57
N ILE A 76 -5.96 10.67 -19.37
CA ILE A 76 -6.77 10.77 -18.16
C ILE A 76 -7.91 11.78 -18.37
N LEU A 77 -7.61 12.96 -18.91
CA LEU A 77 -8.60 14.00 -19.20
C LEU A 77 -9.65 13.55 -20.24
N LEU A 78 -9.23 12.79 -21.25
CA LEU A 78 -10.16 12.21 -22.23
C LEU A 78 -11.15 11.25 -21.57
N PHE A 79 -10.66 10.32 -20.73
CA PHE A 79 -11.50 9.36 -20.03
C PHE A 79 -12.41 10.03 -19.00
N ASP A 80 -11.91 11.03 -18.28
CA ASP A 80 -12.71 11.80 -17.34
C ASP A 80 -13.84 12.55 -18.07
N TYR A 81 -13.54 13.19 -19.20
CA TYR A 81 -14.56 13.83 -20.04
C TYR A 81 -15.62 12.83 -20.52
N LEU A 82 -15.20 11.67 -21.04
CA LEU A 82 -16.13 10.61 -21.47
C LEU A 82 -17.01 10.12 -20.32
N THR A 83 -16.42 9.94 -19.14
CA THR A 83 -17.14 9.51 -17.92
C THR A 83 -18.19 10.53 -17.51
N ARG A 84 -17.86 11.83 -17.55
CA ARG A 84 -18.82 12.91 -17.28
C ARG A 84 -19.96 12.94 -18.30
N VAL A 85 -19.67 12.73 -19.58
CA VAL A 85 -20.70 12.66 -20.64
C VAL A 85 -21.64 11.49 -20.39
N VAL A 86 -21.11 10.30 -20.09
CA VAL A 86 -21.91 9.11 -19.78
C VAL A 86 -22.76 9.36 -18.53
N ASN A 87 -22.17 9.85 -17.45
CA ASN A 87 -22.87 10.15 -16.19
C ASN A 87 -23.99 11.18 -16.37
N LYS A 88 -23.78 12.19 -17.23
CA LYS A 88 -24.81 13.17 -17.57
C LYS A 88 -26.01 12.54 -18.29
N ILE A 89 -25.77 11.53 -19.13
CA ILE A 89 -26.81 10.82 -19.88
C ILE A 89 -27.54 9.80 -18.98
N THR A 90 -26.82 9.13 -18.08
CA THR A 90 -27.38 8.10 -17.18
C THR A 90 -27.94 8.65 -15.88
N GLY A 91 -27.78 9.95 -15.60
CA GLY A 91 -28.20 10.58 -14.34
C GLY A 91 -27.31 10.24 -13.15
N GLY A 92 -26.11 9.68 -13.40
CA GLY A 92 -25.12 9.38 -12.37
C GLY A 92 -24.55 10.67 -11.78
N ARG A 93 -24.63 10.83 -10.46
CA ARG A 93 -23.98 11.95 -9.77
C ARG A 93 -22.46 11.77 -9.92
N SER A 94 -21.81 12.71 -10.59
CA SER A 94 -20.34 12.73 -10.73
C SER A 94 -19.70 13.10 -9.40
N ALA A 95 -19.70 12.17 -8.44
CA ALA A 95 -19.08 12.32 -7.13
C ALA A 95 -17.85 11.41 -7.00
N ILE A 96 -17.02 11.38 -8.05
CA ILE A 96 -15.80 10.55 -8.05
C ILE A 96 -14.71 11.17 -7.15
N GLU A 97 -14.81 12.44 -6.74
CA GLU A 97 -13.74 13.14 -6.00
C GLU A 97 -14.07 13.61 -4.58
N THR A 98 -15.21 13.25 -3.99
CA THR A 98 -15.37 13.39 -2.55
C THR A 98 -15.07 12.05 -1.92
N SER A 99 -13.84 11.88 -1.42
CA SER A 99 -13.53 10.80 -0.47
C SER A 99 -14.53 10.95 0.67
N TYR A 100 -15.57 10.11 0.66
CA TYR A 100 -16.56 10.06 1.72
C TYR A 100 -15.89 9.38 2.91
N VAL A 101 -15.04 10.11 3.62
CA VAL A 101 -14.40 9.60 4.83
C VAL A 101 -15.49 9.47 5.89
N THR A 102 -15.80 8.24 6.28
CA THR A 102 -16.78 7.95 7.32
C THR A 102 -16.15 8.09 8.71
N ARG A 103 -17.00 8.15 9.73
CA ARG A 103 -16.54 8.23 11.13
C ARG A 103 -15.84 6.94 11.55
N GLU A 104 -16.26 5.82 10.98
CA GLU A 104 -15.66 4.50 11.17
C GLU A 104 -14.26 4.46 10.55
N GLU A 105 -14.08 5.00 9.34
CA GLU A 105 -12.75 5.08 8.70
C GLU A 105 -11.77 5.95 9.50
N ILE A 106 -12.24 7.06 10.11
CA ILE A 106 -11.40 7.89 10.98
C ILE A 106 -10.96 7.10 12.23
N GLN A 107 -11.84 6.27 12.80
CA GLN A 107 -11.49 5.43 13.95
C GLN A 107 -10.45 4.36 13.58
N ASP A 108 -10.61 3.72 12.41
CA ASP A 108 -9.66 2.73 11.91
C ASP A 108 -8.28 3.33 11.66
N ILE A 109 -8.20 4.56 11.16
CA ILE A 109 -6.94 5.29 10.96
C ILE A 109 -6.26 5.56 12.31
N ILE A 110 -7.00 6.02 13.32
CA ILE A 110 -6.46 6.29 14.66
C ILE A 110 -5.94 5.00 15.32
N GLU A 111 -6.70 3.91 15.22
CA GLU A 111 -6.29 2.62 15.79
C GLU A 111 -5.07 2.04 15.07
N THR A 112 -5.00 2.19 13.74
CA THR A 112 -3.84 1.76 12.96
C THR A 112 -2.60 2.59 13.31
N GLY A 113 -2.75 3.90 13.50
CA GLY A 113 -1.65 4.79 13.91
C GLY A 113 -1.05 4.43 15.27
N GLU A 114 -1.86 3.97 16.22
CA GLU A 114 -1.36 3.47 17.51
C GLU A 114 -0.59 2.15 17.34
N ARG A 115 -1.14 1.19 16.59
CA ARG A 115 -0.46 -0.11 16.34
C ARG A 115 0.88 0.05 15.62
N GLU A 116 0.98 1.04 14.74
CA GLU A 116 2.22 1.37 14.01
C GLU A 116 3.18 2.23 14.84
N GLY A 117 2.81 2.62 16.08
CA GLY A 117 3.64 3.43 16.97
C GLY A 117 3.77 4.89 16.53
N VAL A 118 2.87 5.36 15.66
CA VAL A 118 2.79 6.76 15.21
C VAL A 118 2.06 7.62 16.24
N LEU A 119 1.15 7.02 17.01
CA LEU A 119 0.38 7.65 18.08
C LEU A 119 0.63 6.92 19.40
N ASP A 120 0.79 7.66 20.48
CA ASP A 120 0.82 7.09 21.82
C ASP A 120 -0.60 6.72 22.31
N GLU A 121 -0.69 5.84 23.31
CA GLU A 121 -1.98 5.41 23.88
C GLU A 121 -2.81 6.59 24.41
N ASP A 122 -2.13 7.57 25.01
CA ASP A 122 -2.75 8.81 25.51
C ASP A 122 -3.31 9.68 24.36
N GLU A 123 -2.62 9.74 23.21
CA GLU A 123 -3.06 10.50 22.03
C GLU A 123 -4.26 9.84 21.36
N ARG A 124 -4.26 8.51 21.24
CA ARG A 124 -5.41 7.73 20.79
C ARG A 124 -6.62 8.02 21.68
N GLU A 125 -6.46 7.94 23.00
CA GLU A 125 -7.57 8.15 23.93
C GLU A 125 -8.13 9.57 23.82
N MET A 126 -7.26 10.57 23.69
CA MET A 126 -7.67 11.96 23.47
C MET A 126 -8.48 12.11 22.18
N LEU A 127 -7.99 11.59 21.05
CA LEU A 127 -8.67 11.67 19.76
C LEU A 127 -10.03 10.97 19.75
N GLN A 128 -10.12 9.79 20.37
CA GLN A 128 -11.40 9.09 20.51
C GLN A 128 -12.40 9.88 21.37
N ARG A 129 -11.96 10.49 22.47
CA ARG A 129 -12.81 11.35 23.31
C ARG A 129 -13.29 12.58 22.53
N THR A 130 -12.44 13.22 21.75
CA THR A 130 -12.80 14.37 20.91
C THR A 130 -13.85 14.02 19.85
N LEU A 131 -13.73 12.85 19.21
CA LEU A 131 -14.74 12.39 18.25
C LEU A 131 -16.09 12.18 18.92
N ARG A 132 -16.10 11.54 20.09
CA ARG A 132 -17.34 11.25 20.87
C ARG A 132 -17.94 12.48 21.53
N PHE A 133 -17.16 13.52 21.80
CA PHE A 133 -17.63 14.76 22.42
C PHE A 133 -18.77 15.41 21.62
N ASN A 134 -18.69 15.38 20.29
CA ASN A 134 -19.75 15.95 19.44
C ASN A 134 -21.11 15.24 19.62
N ASP A 135 -21.08 13.96 19.99
CA ASP A 135 -22.28 13.14 20.23
C ASP A 135 -22.65 13.06 21.71
N THR A 136 -21.86 13.67 22.61
CA THR A 136 -22.08 13.62 24.07
C THR A 136 -23.15 14.64 24.46
N ILE A 137 -24.21 14.16 25.12
CA ILE A 137 -25.33 15.02 25.53
C ILE A 137 -25.00 15.67 26.88
N ALA A 138 -25.37 16.94 27.09
CA ALA A 138 -25.11 17.66 28.35
C ALA A 138 -25.59 16.90 29.62
N LYS A 139 -26.65 16.10 29.49
CA LYS A 139 -27.17 15.22 30.55
C LYS A 139 -26.16 14.16 31.02
N GLU A 140 -25.28 13.71 30.13
CA GLU A 140 -24.28 12.65 30.41
C GLU A 140 -23.11 13.15 31.27
N VAL A 141 -22.92 14.47 31.35
CA VAL A 141 -21.84 15.12 32.13
C VAL A 141 -22.35 15.96 33.30
N MET A 142 -23.67 16.06 33.47
CA MET A 142 -24.27 16.82 34.57
C MET A 142 -24.22 16.04 35.88
N THR A 143 -23.83 16.72 36.96
CA THR A 143 -23.95 16.21 38.32
C THR A 143 -25.41 16.24 38.77
N PRO A 144 -26.02 15.10 39.13
CA PRO A 144 -27.40 15.08 39.60
C PRO A 144 -27.50 15.84 40.92
N ARG A 145 -28.43 16.79 40.99
CA ARG A 145 -28.81 17.45 42.24
C ARG A 145 -29.84 16.56 42.92
N LEU A 146 -29.45 15.93 44.03
CA LEU A 146 -30.39 15.31 44.98
C LEU A 146 -31.27 16.39 45.62
#